data_AF-A0A4P7BZI2-F1
#
_entry.id   AF-A0A4P7BZI2-F1
#
_cell.length_a   1.000
_cell.length_b   1.000
_cell.length_c   1.000
_cell.angle_alpha   90.00
_cell.angle_beta   90.00
_cell.angle_gamma   90.00
#
_symmetry.space_group_name_H-M   'P 1'
#
loop_
_entity.id
_entity.type
_entity.pdbx_description
1 polymer ?
#
loop_
_entity_poly.entity_id
_entity_poly.type
_entity_poly.pdbx_seq_one_letter_code
_entity_poly.pdbx_strand_id
1 'polypeptide(L)'
;MERCPNCGARYKGGRECHRCGMELSRLLHIESQAKRWEQVAVKRLAAGDREGAEVAVARSLALQRRPLALVLRAFVRQGGAE
;
A
#
# COMPACT_ATOMS: atom_id res chain seq x y z
N MET A 1 -5.62 -6.82 -5.57
CA MET A 1 -7.06 -7.04 -5.36
C MET A 1 -7.29 -8.53 -5.42
N GLU A 2 -8.06 -9.09 -4.48
CA GLU A 2 -8.36 -10.53 -4.48
C GLU A 2 -9.78 -10.83 -4.98
N ARG A 3 -10.72 -9.92 -4.70
CA ARG A 3 -12.12 -10.00 -5.11
C ARG A 3 -12.63 -8.64 -5.57
N CYS A 4 -13.59 -8.65 -6.48
CA CYS A 4 -14.31 -7.44 -6.89
C CYS A 4 -15.09 -6.89 -5.69
N PRO A 5 -14.94 -5.60 -5.36
CA PRO A 5 -15.63 -4.99 -4.21
C PRO A 5 -17.14 -4.83 -4.44
N ASN A 6 -17.59 -4.83 -5.69
CA ASN A 6 -19.02 -4.71 -6.02
C ASN A 6 -19.76 -6.05 -5.95
N CYS A 7 -19.25 -7.10 -6.61
CA CYS A 7 -19.98 -8.37 -6.75
C CYS A 7 -19.34 -9.57 -6.02
N GLY A 8 -18.20 -9.37 -5.34
CA GLY A 8 -17.50 -10.41 -4.57
C GLY A 8 -16.82 -11.51 -5.40
N ALA A 9 -16.91 -11.45 -6.74
CA ALA A 9 -16.26 -12.42 -7.63
C ALA A 9 -14.72 -12.36 -7.48
N ARG A 10 -14.06 -13.52 -7.57
CA ARG A 10 -12.59 -13.59 -7.55
C ARG A 10 -12.01 -12.75 -8.68
N TYR A 11 -11.02 -11.91 -8.37
CA TYR A 11 -10.34 -11.11 -9.37
C TYR A 11 -9.46 -12.03 -10.23
N LYS A 12 -9.61 -11.94 -11.56
CA LYS A 12 -8.89 -12.78 -12.54
C LYS A 12 -7.86 -11.99 -13.36
N GLY A 13 -7.51 -10.77 -12.92
CA GLY A 13 -6.77 -9.83 -13.76
C GLY A 13 -7.69 -9.00 -14.65
N GLY A 14 -7.13 -7.95 -15.26
CA GLY A 14 -7.84 -7.04 -16.15
C GLY A 14 -8.29 -5.73 -15.50
N ARG A 15 -8.74 -4.80 -16.34
CA ARG A 15 -9.22 -3.48 -15.93
C ARG A 15 -10.67 -3.49 -15.45
N GLU A 16 -11.43 -4.52 -15.77
CA GLU A 16 -12.85 -4.64 -15.41
C GLU A 16 -13.12 -5.98 -14.75
N CYS A 17 -14.17 -6.04 -13.93
CA CYS A 17 -14.62 -7.31 -13.37
C CYS A 17 -15.28 -8.18 -14.45
N HIS A 18 -14.72 -9.36 -14.70
CA HIS A 18 -15.29 -10.34 -15.64
C HIS A 18 -16.74 -10.75 -15.37
N ARG A 19 -17.27 -10.53 -14.15
CA ARG A 19 -18.65 -10.89 -13.78
C ARG A 19 -19.63 -9.73 -13.92
N CYS A 20 -19.30 -8.57 -13.35
CA CYS A 20 -20.24 -7.44 -13.26
C CYS A 20 -19.85 -6.23 -14.09
N GLY A 21 -18.74 -6.28 -14.82
CA GLY A 21 -18.28 -5.17 -15.67
C GLY A 21 -17.77 -3.95 -14.90
N MET A 22 -17.69 -3.99 -13.56
CA MET A 22 -17.16 -2.87 -12.78
C MET A 22 -15.75 -2.51 -13.23
N GLU A 23 -15.49 -1.24 -13.50
CA GLU A 23 -14.15 -0.68 -13.75
C GLU A 23 -13.30 -0.75 -12.46
N LEU A 24 -12.11 -1.33 -12.55
CA LEU A 24 -11.22 -1.62 -11.43
C LEU A 24 -9.87 -0.88 -11.52
N SER A 25 -9.53 -0.25 -12.65
CA SER A 25 -8.19 0.31 -12.88
C SER A 25 -7.79 1.33 -11.82
N ARG A 26 -8.70 2.21 -11.39
CA ARG A 26 -8.39 3.19 -10.33
C ARG A 26 -8.08 2.52 -8.99
N LEU A 27 -8.83 1.48 -8.62
CA LEU A 27 -8.61 0.73 -7.39
C LEU A 27 -7.27 -0.01 -7.43
N LEU A 28 -6.98 -0.67 -8.55
CA LEU A 28 -5.72 -1.36 -8.79
C LEU A 28 -4.53 -0.39 -8.77
N HIS A 29 -4.72 0.83 -9.31
CA HIS A 29 -3.71 1.87 -9.25
C HIS A 29 -3.41 2.29 -7.82
N ILE A 30 -4.44 2.55 -7.00
CA ILE A 30 -4.29 2.89 -5.57
C ILE A 30 -3.51 1.79 -4.83
N GLU A 31 -3.87 0.51 -5.02
CA GLU A 31 -3.14 -0.60 -4.39
C GLU A 31 -1.66 -0.65 -4.82
N SER A 32 -1.39 -0.44 -6.12
CA SER A 32 -0.03 -0.42 -6.65
C SER A 32 0.80 0.73 -6.09
N GLN A 33 0.19 1.91 -5.95
CA GLN A 33 0.84 3.08 -5.36
C GLN A 33 1.11 2.88 -3.87
N ALA A 34 0.16 2.28 -3.13
CA ALA A 34 0.37 1.93 -1.72
C ALA A 34 1.57 1.01 -1.55
N LYS A 35 1.69 -0.04 -2.38
CA LYS A 35 2.86 -0.95 -2.40
C LYS A 35 4.16 -0.24 -2.75
N ARG A 36 4.14 0.68 -3.71
CA ARG A 36 5.32 1.47 -4.09
C ARG A 36 5.81 2.31 -2.91
N TRP A 37 4.90 2.94 -2.16
CA TRP A 37 5.28 3.70 -0.97
C TRP A 37 5.86 2.83 0.15
N GLU A 38 5.42 1.57 0.32
CA GLU A 38 6.08 0.62 1.23
C GLU A 38 7.54 0.38 0.81
N GLN A 39 7.79 0.18 -0.48
CA GLN A 39 9.15 -0.02 -0.99
C GLN A 39 10.02 1.23 -0.81
N VAL A 40 9.45 2.42 -0.98
CA VAL A 40 10.14 3.68 -0.70
C VAL A 40 10.49 3.79 0.77
N ALA A 41 9.56 3.49 1.68
CA ALA A 41 9.82 3.52 3.12
C ALA A 41 10.96 2.57 3.52
N VAL A 42 10.98 1.34 3.00
CA VAL A 42 12.07 0.39 3.25
C VAL A 42 13.41 0.91 2.74
N LYS A 43 13.46 1.48 1.53
CA LYS A 43 14.69 2.05 0.97
C LYS A 43 15.20 3.23 1.81
N ARG A 44 14.30 4.08 2.32
CA ARG A 44 14.64 5.22 3.17
C ARG A 44 15.19 4.75 4.52
N LEU A 45 14.55 3.77 5.15
CA LEU A 45 15.06 3.12 6.36
C LEU A 45 16.46 2.52 6.16
N ALA A 46 16.68 1.81 5.05
CA ALA A 46 18.00 1.24 4.73
C ALA A 46 19.09 2.31 4.52
N ALA A 47 18.69 3.53 4.15
CA ALA A 47 19.58 4.68 4.00
C ALA A 47 19.73 5.50 5.29
N GLY A 48 19.13 5.09 6.41
CA GLY A 48 19.10 5.85 7.66
C GLY A 48 18.16 7.07 7.66
N ASP A 49 17.42 7.30 6.57
CA ASP A 49 16.49 8.42 6.43
C ASP A 49 15.14 8.08 7.09
N ARG A 50 15.09 8.26 8.41
CA ARG A 50 13.93 7.92 9.23
C ARG A 50 12.73 8.82 8.97
N GLU A 51 12.94 10.13 8.86
CA GLU A 51 11.87 11.09 8.58
C GLU A 51 11.25 10.84 7.20
N GLY A 52 12.09 10.63 6.18
CA GLY A 52 11.64 10.28 4.84
C GLY A 52 10.88 8.95 4.81
N ALA A 53 11.30 7.98 5.65
CA ALA A 53 10.56 6.74 5.82
C ALA A 53 9.20 6.96 6.48
N GLU A 54 9.07 7.82 7.50
CA GLU A 54 7.79 8.13 8.13
C GLU A 54 6.80 8.71 7.13
N VAL A 55 7.24 9.69 6.32
CA VAL A 55 6.42 10.30 5.27
C VAL A 55 5.98 9.25 4.25
N ALA A 56 6.87 8.36 3.81
CA ALA A 56 6.54 7.31 2.87
C ALA A 56 5.53 6.30 3.44
N VAL A 57 5.69 5.91 4.71
CA VAL A 57 4.72 5.04 5.41
C VAL A 57 3.36 5.71 5.52
N ALA A 58 3.30 6.99 5.88
CA ALA A 58 2.06 7.74 5.95
C ALA A 58 1.34 7.80 4.59
N ARG A 59 2.08 8.02 3.49
CA ARG A 59 1.53 8.00 2.13
C ARG A 59 0.98 6.63 1.73
N SER A 60 1.67 5.55 2.09
CA SER A 60 1.16 4.19 1.85
C SER A 60 -0.17 3.95 2.59
N LEU A 61 -0.22 4.28 3.88
CA LEU A 61 -1.40 4.07 4.74
C LEU A 61 -2.60 4.94 4.36
N ALA A 62 -2.37 6.12 3.81
CA ALA A 62 -3.44 6.99 3.29
C ALA A 62 -4.13 6.39 2.06
N LEU A 63 -3.42 5.58 1.27
CA LEU A 63 -3.98 4.88 0.10
C LEU A 63 -4.64 3.56 0.50
N GLN A 64 -3.95 2.76 1.32
CA GLN A 64 -4.45 1.47 1.78
C GLN A 64 -3.77 1.06 3.09
N ARG A 65 -4.57 0.65 4.09
CA ARG A 65 -4.06 0.12 5.36
C ARG A 65 -3.51 -1.29 5.20
N ARG A 66 -2.27 -1.40 4.71
CA ARG A 66 -1.58 -2.67 4.46
C ARG A 66 -0.81 -3.14 5.71
N PRO A 67 -0.74 -4.46 5.97
CA PRO A 67 -0.05 -4.99 7.16
C PRO A 67 1.41 -4.55 7.27
N LEU A 68 2.17 -4.61 6.17
CA LEU A 68 3.56 -4.19 6.15
C LEU A 68 3.72 -2.70 6.50
N ALA A 69 2.91 -1.81 5.88
CA ALA A 69 2.94 -0.39 6.20
C ALA A 69 2.63 -0.09 7.67
N LEU A 70 1.75 -0.87 8.32
CA LEU A 70 1.47 -0.73 9.75
C LEU A 70 2.69 -1.12 10.61
N VAL A 71 3.38 -2.22 10.27
CA VAL A 71 4.61 -2.66 10.94
C VAL A 71 5.71 -1.63 10.75
N LEU A 72 5.92 -1.13 9.53
CA LEU A 72 6.89 -0.08 9.24
C LEU A 72 6.61 1.19 10.05
N ARG A 73 5.34 1.58 10.22
CA ARG A 73 4.98 2.73 11.07
C ARG A 73 5.39 2.53 12.52
N ALA A 74 5.16 1.34 13.07
CA ALA A 74 5.57 1.02 14.43
C ALA A 74 7.10 1.09 14.56
N PHE A 75 7.81 0.47 13.61
CA PHE A 75 9.27 0.47 13.57
C PHE A 75 9.86 1.89 13.48
N VAL A 76 9.35 2.72 12.55
CA VAL A 76 9.78 4.11 12.37
C VAL A 76 9.50 4.96 13.62
N ARG A 77 8.49 4.65 14.43
CA ARG A 77 8.22 5.40 15.67
C ARG A 77 9.01 4.95 16.89
N GLN A 78 9.50 3.71 16.91
CA GLN A 78 10.14 3.13 18.11
C GLN A 78 11.60 3.51 18.30
N GLY A 79 12.38 3.66 17.24
CA GLY A 79 13.83 3.95 17.31
C GLY A 79 14.20 5.43 17.46
N GLY A 80 13.44 6.19 18.25
CA GLY A 80 13.76 7.57 18.62
C GLY A 80 14.66 7.69 19.85
N ALA A 81 15.58 6.76 20.07
CA ALA A 81 16.50 6.78 21.21
C ALA A 81 17.78 5.99 20.90
N GLU A 82 18.72 6.61 20.20
CA GLU A 82 20.16 6.36 20.33
C GLU A 82 20.88 7.71 20.28
#